data_AF-A0A972H5K0-F1
#
_entry.id   AF-A0A972H5K0-F1
#
_cell.length_a   1.000
_cell.length_b   1.000
_cell.length_c   1.000
_cell.angle_alpha   90.00
_cell.angle_beta   90.00
_cell.angle_gamma   90.00
#
_symmetry.space_group_name_H-M   'P 1'
#
loop_
_entity.id
_entity.type
_entity.pdbx_description
1 polymer ?
#
loop_
_entity_poly.entity_id
_entity_poly.type
_entity_poly.pdbx_seq_one_letter_code
_entity_poly.pdbx_strand_id
1 'polypeptide(L)'
;MINAFYQNKLSSLNVDRSSGYPKPHKVCLLFAVIDLIKNGQVIKNEFVINDKLKEAFNAHFDRLKKGNDANNIINPFYHLKSDGIWHFKVKPGKQTAF
;
A
#
# COMPACT_ATOMS: atom_id res chain seq x y z
N MET A 1 -11.68 17.04 8.26
CA MET A 1 -12.45 15.88 7.74
C MET A 1 -11.70 15.30 6.55
N ILE A 2 -11.66 13.97 6.42
CA ILE A 2 -11.11 13.30 5.22
C ILE A 2 -12.06 13.54 4.05
N ASN A 3 -11.53 13.77 2.85
CA ASN A 3 -12.33 14.03 1.65
C ASN A 3 -13.23 12.81 1.32
N ALA A 4 -14.49 13.04 0.96
CA ALA A 4 -15.45 11.99 0.59
C ALA A 4 -14.93 11.07 -0.52
N PHE A 5 -14.13 11.60 -1.44
CA PHE A 5 -13.40 10.82 -2.45
C PHE A 5 -12.54 9.72 -1.80
N TYR A 6 -11.70 10.08 -0.84
CA TYR A 6 -10.82 9.12 -0.17
C TYR A 6 -11.61 8.16 0.73
N GLN A 7 -12.66 8.62 1.41
CA GLN A 7 -13.53 7.74 2.22
C GLN A 7 -14.11 6.60 1.36
N ASN A 8 -14.71 6.96 0.23
CA ASN A 8 -15.31 5.99 -0.67
C ASN A 8 -14.25 4.99 -1.16
N LYS A 9 -13.13 5.48 -1.68
CA LYS A 9 -12.07 4.61 -2.21
C LYS A 9 -11.43 3.69 -1.16
N LEU A 10 -11.18 4.18 0.05
CA LEU A 10 -10.59 3.40 1.14
C LEU A 10 -11.58 2.37 1.71
N SER A 11 -12.88 2.66 1.69
CA SER A 11 -13.92 1.71 2.12
C SER A 11 -14.17 0.59 1.11
N SER A 12 -13.85 0.81 -0.17
CA SER A 12 -14.14 -0.10 -1.28
C SER A 12 -12.90 -0.81 -1.85
N LEU A 13 -11.86 -1.03 -1.03
CA LEU A 13 -10.62 -1.66 -1.49
C LEU A 13 -10.87 -3.07 -2.03
N ASN A 14 -10.33 -3.35 -3.23
CA ASN A 14 -10.38 -4.66 -3.83
C ASN A 14 -9.26 -5.54 -3.29
N VAL A 15 -9.54 -6.27 -2.21
CA VAL A 15 -8.61 -7.18 -1.54
C VAL A 15 -8.79 -8.62 -2.02
N ASP A 16 -7.69 -9.37 -2.09
CA ASP A 16 -7.72 -10.80 -2.34
C ASP A 16 -8.46 -11.52 -1.19
N ARG A 17 -9.32 -12.48 -1.54
CA ARG A 17 -10.12 -13.30 -0.63
C ARG A 17 -10.00 -14.80 -0.91
N SER A 18 -9.09 -15.21 -1.78
CA SER A 18 -8.90 -16.59 -2.24
C SER A 18 -8.68 -17.60 -1.10
N SER A 19 -8.18 -17.15 0.06
CA SER A 19 -7.99 -17.98 1.25
C SER A 19 -9.15 -17.92 2.26
N GLY A 20 -10.35 -17.47 1.85
CA GLY A 20 -11.55 -17.43 2.69
C GLY A 20 -11.65 -16.22 3.62
N TYR A 21 -10.70 -15.30 3.59
CA TYR A 21 -10.73 -14.02 4.31
C TYR A 21 -9.97 -12.94 3.52
N PRO A 22 -10.27 -11.65 3.74
CA PRO A 22 -9.57 -10.56 3.07
C PRO A 22 -8.10 -10.50 3.47
N LYS A 23 -7.20 -10.58 2.49
CA LYS A 23 -5.76 -10.46 2.68
C LYS A 23 -5.38 -9.05 3.14
N PRO A 24 -4.50 -8.92 4.15
CA PRO A 24 -4.23 -7.63 4.79
C PRO A 24 -3.31 -6.72 3.98
N HIS A 25 -2.64 -7.22 2.94
CA HIS A 25 -1.53 -6.56 2.25
C HIS A 25 -1.81 -5.11 1.81
N LYS A 26 -2.95 -4.85 1.15
CA LYS A 26 -3.29 -3.49 0.68
C LYS A 26 -3.50 -2.54 1.86
N VAL A 27 -4.20 -3.00 2.90
CA VAL A 27 -4.46 -2.20 4.11
C VAL A 27 -3.16 -1.91 4.87
N CYS A 28 -2.28 -2.91 5.01
CA CYS A 28 -0.98 -2.71 5.65
C CYS A 28 -0.13 -1.65 4.92
N LEU A 29 -0.13 -1.66 3.57
CA LEU A 29 0.59 -0.65 2.80
C LEU A 29 0.00 0.74 2.98
N LEU A 30 -1.33 0.87 3.05
CA LEU A 30 -1.98 2.16 3.29
C LEU A 30 -1.70 2.70 4.70
N PHE A 31 -1.71 1.84 5.73
CA PHE A 31 -1.33 2.26 7.07
C PHE A 31 0.13 2.67 7.16
N ALA A 32 1.04 1.93 6.52
CA ALA A 32 2.45 2.32 6.45
C ALA A 32 2.63 3.71 5.84
N VAL A 33 1.93 4.00 4.74
CA VAL A 33 1.94 5.32 4.08
C VAL A 33 1.40 6.42 5.00
N ILE A 34 0.27 6.17 5.67
CA ILE A 34 -0.33 7.12 6.60
C ILE A 34 0.62 7.43 7.76
N ASP A 35 1.30 6.42 8.31
CA ASP A 35 2.26 6.60 9.39
C ASP A 35 3.47 7.43 8.95
N LEU A 36 4.03 7.14 7.76
CA LEU A 36 5.15 7.92 7.22
C LEU A 36 4.76 9.40 6.99
N ILE A 37 3.54 9.67 6.51
CA ILE A 37 3.01 11.02 6.36
C ILE A 37 2.86 11.70 7.73
N LYS A 38 2.21 11.02 8.68
CA LYS A 38 1.94 11.54 10.02
C LYS A 38 3.23 11.88 10.77
N ASN A 39 4.28 11.08 10.58
CA ASN A 39 5.57 11.27 11.22
C ASN A 39 6.48 12.27 10.48
N GLY A 40 5.99 12.95 9.44
CA GLY A 40 6.77 13.92 8.66
C GLY A 40 7.94 13.32 7.89
N GLN A 41 7.94 12.00 7.66
CA GLN A 41 9.01 11.28 6.97
C GLN A 41 8.89 11.36 5.44
N VAL A 42 7.85 12.03 4.96
CA VAL A 42 7.48 12.19 3.56
C VAL A 42 7.43 13.68 3.23
N ILE A 43 8.35 14.13 2.39
CA ILE A 43 8.47 15.54 1.97
C ILE A 43 7.69 15.86 0.69
N LYS A 44 7.28 14.84 -0.07
CA LYS A 44 6.56 14.93 -1.34
C LYS A 44 5.56 13.78 -1.44
N ASN A 45 4.47 13.94 -2.20
CA ASN A 45 3.52 12.87 -2.48
C ASN A 45 4.12 11.82 -3.44
N GLU A 46 5.16 11.13 -2.99
CA GLU A 46 5.93 10.15 -3.72
C GLU A 46 6.42 9.08 -2.74
N PHE A 47 6.15 7.82 -3.09
CA PHE A 47 6.54 6.67 -2.32
C PHE A 47 7.32 5.70 -3.20
N VAL A 48 8.48 5.28 -2.70
CA VAL A 48 9.29 4.23 -3.32
C VAL A 48 9.45 3.09 -2.31
N ILE A 49 9.59 1.87 -2.81
CA ILE A 49 9.85 0.70 -1.95
C ILE A 49 11.28 0.82 -1.41
N ASN A 50 11.41 1.47 -0.25
CA ASN A 50 12.63 1.64 0.53
C ASN A 50 12.48 1.00 1.91
N ASP A 51 13.55 1.03 2.70
CA ASP A 51 13.57 0.33 4.00
C ASP A 51 12.57 0.94 4.99
N LYS A 52 12.39 2.27 4.99
CA LYS A 52 11.37 2.94 5.83
C LYS A 52 9.96 2.44 5.53
N LEU A 53 9.59 2.33 4.25
CA LEU A 53 8.27 1.84 3.87
C LEU A 53 8.11 0.34 4.17
N LYS A 54 9.16 -0.46 3.96
CA LYS A 54 9.15 -1.89 4.30
C LYS A 54 9.01 -2.11 5.80
N GLU A 55 9.74 -1.37 6.63
CA GLU A 55 9.66 -1.46 8.09
C GLU A 55 8.26 -1.13 8.60
N ALA A 56 7.69 0.00 8.16
CA ALA A 56 6.34 0.39 8.51
C ALA A 56 5.30 -0.64 8.00
N PHE A 57 5.45 -1.15 6.78
CA PHE A 57 4.60 -2.20 6.25
C PHE A 57 4.67 -3.49 7.07
N ASN A 58 5.88 -3.95 7.41
CA ASN A 58 6.12 -5.15 8.18
C ASN A 58 5.49 -5.05 9.58
N ALA A 59 5.61 -3.90 10.24
CA ALA A 59 5.00 -3.66 11.54
C ALA A 59 3.46 -3.85 11.53
N HIS A 60 2.78 -3.40 10.48
CA HIS A 60 1.34 -3.64 10.31
C HIS A 60 1.04 -5.06 9.85
N PHE A 61 1.84 -5.60 8.94
CA PHE A 61 1.67 -6.94 8.40
C PHE A 61 1.80 -8.00 9.48
N ASP A 62 2.79 -7.91 10.35
CA ASP A 62 2.98 -8.87 11.45
C ASP A 62 1.83 -8.88 12.45
N ARG A 63 1.11 -7.77 12.60
CA ARG A 63 -0.08 -7.66 13.45
C ARG A 63 -1.36 -8.20 12.80
N LEU A 64 -1.46 -8.13 11.47
CA LEU A 64 -2.70 -8.40 10.74
C LEU A 64 -2.67 -9.70 9.91
N LYS A 65 -1.49 -10.25 9.64
CA LYS A 65 -1.32 -11.50 8.88
C LYS A 65 -2.02 -12.67 9.58
N LYS A 66 -2.53 -13.59 8.78
CA LYS A 66 -3.15 -14.83 9.28
C LYS A 66 -2.57 -16.04 8.55
N GLY A 67 -2.48 -17.16 9.26
CA GLY A 67 -2.00 -18.42 8.70
C GLY A 67 -0.64 -18.27 8.00
N ASN A 68 -0.58 -18.64 6.72
CA ASN A 68 0.63 -18.63 5.90
C ASN A 68 0.74 -17.41 4.98
N ASP A 69 0.10 -16.29 5.32
CA ASP A 69 0.20 -15.04 4.58
C ASP A 69 1.66 -14.64 4.34
N ALA A 70 2.07 -14.67 3.07
CA ALA A 70 3.42 -14.28 2.68
C ALA A 70 3.61 -12.77 2.86
N ASN A 71 4.66 -12.38 3.59
CA ASN A 71 5.05 -10.99 3.73
C ASN A 71 5.66 -10.49 2.40
N ASN A 72 4.83 -9.84 1.59
CA ASN A 72 5.23 -9.33 0.28
C ASN A 72 4.57 -7.97 0.02
N ILE A 73 5.37 -6.90 0.13
CA ILE A 73 4.95 -5.52 -0.16
C ILE A 73 4.82 -5.22 -1.66
N ILE A 74 5.45 -6.02 -2.54
CA ILE A 74 5.48 -5.77 -3.98
C ILE A 74 4.06 -5.82 -4.56
N ASN A 75 3.30 -6.86 -4.22
CA ASN A 75 1.95 -7.07 -4.72
C ASN A 75 1.01 -5.90 -4.39
N PRO A 76 0.81 -5.49 -3.11
CA PRO A 76 -0.07 -4.37 -2.81
C PRO A 76 0.45 -3.06 -3.42
N PHE A 77 1.77 -2.88 -3.53
CA PHE A 77 2.34 -1.67 -4.15
C PHE A 77 1.87 -1.52 -5.60
N TYR A 78 1.83 -2.61 -6.38
CA TYR A 78 1.34 -2.59 -7.77
C TYR A 78 -0.19 -2.62 -7.90
N HIS A 79 -0.87 -3.38 -7.04
CA HIS A 79 -2.32 -3.58 -7.14
C HIS A 79 -3.17 -2.44 -6.58
N LEU A 80 -2.61 -1.54 -5.77
CA LEU A 80 -3.36 -0.35 -5.30
C LEU A 80 -3.75 0.61 -6.45
N LYS A 81 -3.11 0.50 -7.62
CA LYS A 81 -3.50 1.28 -8.81
C LYS A 81 -4.94 1.02 -9.23
N SER A 82 -5.40 -0.24 -9.16
CA SER A 82 -6.77 -0.58 -9.56
C SER A 82 -7.83 -0.05 -8.60
N ASP A 83 -7.44 0.34 -7.38
CA ASP A 83 -8.33 1.01 -6.42
C ASP A 83 -8.48 2.51 -6.71
N GLY A 84 -7.68 3.09 -7.63
CA GLY A 84 -7.79 4.49 -8.05
C GLY A 84 -7.27 5.53 -7.05
N ILE A 85 -6.53 5.09 -6.03
CA ILE A 85 -5.87 5.95 -5.03
C ILE A 85 -4.36 6.03 -5.24
N TRP A 86 -3.80 5.17 -6.08
CA TRP A 86 -2.37 4.97 -6.26
C TRP A 86 -1.98 5.19 -7.72
N HIS A 87 -0.92 5.94 -7.95
CA HIS A 87 -0.47 6.32 -9.29
C HIS A 87 1.02 6.00 -9.41
N PHE A 88 1.41 5.27 -10.45
CA PHE A 88 2.82 5.01 -10.72
C PHE A 88 3.42 6.12 -11.57
N LYS A 89 4.59 6.59 -11.15
CA LYS A 89 5.47 7.39 -11.98
C LYS A 89 6.65 6.52 -12.39
N VAL A 90 6.80 6.30 -13.69
CA VAL A 90 7.96 5.56 -14.21
C VAL A 90 9.22 6.38 -13.92
N LYS A 91 10.26 5.73 -13.39
CA LYS A 91 11.55 6.39 -13.18
C LYS A 91 12.11 6.83 -14.54
N PRO A 92 12.71 8.03 -14.64
CA PRO A 92 13.40 8.43 -15.86
C PRO A 92 14.41 7.35 -16.30
N GLY A 93 14.38 6.95 -17.57
CA GLY A 93 15.26 5.90 -18.12
C GLY A 93 14.73 4.46 -17.99
N LYS A 94 13.50 4.27 -17.48
CA LYS A 94 12.83 2.95 -17.39
C LYS A 94 11.55 2.87 -18.22
N GLN A 95 11.37 3.76 -19.22
CA GLN A 95 10.15 3.84 -20.02
C GLN A 95 9.93 2.65 -20.97
N THR A 96 10.95 1.85 -21.29
CA THR A 96 10.90 0.82 -22.34
C THR A 96 10.46 -0.58 -21.89
N ALA A 97 9.90 -0.74 -20.68
CA ALA A 97 9.57 -2.06 -20.14
C ALA A 97 8.12 -2.24 -19.65
N PHE A 98 7.18 -1.45 -20.18
CA PHE A 98 5.74 -1.60 -19.90
C PHE A 98 4.93 -1.74 -21.18
#